data_AF-A0A1M4MNH0-F1
#
_entry.id   AF-A0A1M4MNH0-F1
#
_cell.length_a   1.000
_cell.length_b   1.000
_cell.length_c   1.000
_cell.angle_alpha   90.00
_cell.angle_beta   90.00
_cell.angle_gamma   90.00
#
_symmetry.space_group_name_H-M   'P 1'
#
loop_
_entity.id
_entity.type
_entity.pdbx_description
1 polymer ?
#
loop_
_entity_poly.entity_id
_entity_poly.type
_entity_poly.pdbx_seq_one_letter_code
_entity_poly.pdbx_strand_id
1 'polypeptide(L)'
;MKVYRHGDTYIAPKGSFFDGNVKIDGNFITPPETHIWGNMVVAGRLELGPGSTVGGFVEADSIVVGHDARIKGPLRVLETATICDNACLHSVKAGGNVTLRPGVRVGAVNSDETIFVYGKVTSEQLFGRAVKVYGV
;
A
#
# COMPACT_ATOMS: atom_id res chain seq x y z
N MET A 1 13.95 17.50 6.99
CA MET A 1 14.00 16.04 7.20
C MET A 1 14.88 15.42 6.13
N LYS A 2 15.93 14.66 6.49
CA LYS A 2 16.87 14.10 5.50
C LYS A 2 16.42 12.70 5.12
N VAL A 3 15.80 12.57 3.95
CA VAL A 3 15.53 11.28 3.32
C VAL A 3 16.84 10.81 2.67
N TYR A 4 17.24 9.57 2.91
CA TYR A 4 18.44 9.02 2.28
C TYR A 4 18.10 8.68 0.84
N ARG A 5 18.74 9.37 -0.11
CA ARG A 5 18.60 9.07 -1.54
C ARG A 5 19.78 8.22 -1.98
N HIS A 6 19.50 7.03 -2.48
CA HIS A 6 20.46 6.17 -3.14
C HIS A 6 19.98 5.92 -4.57
N GLY A 7 20.48 6.72 -5.52
CA GLY A 7 20.00 6.73 -6.91
C GLY A 7 18.53 7.19 -6.98
N ASP A 8 17.67 6.30 -7.48
CA ASP A 8 16.22 6.51 -7.59
C ASP A 8 15.43 6.04 -6.36
N THR A 9 16.12 5.51 -5.35
CA THR A 9 15.48 5.01 -4.12
C THR A 9 15.63 6.01 -2.98
N TYR A 10 14.52 6.35 -2.36
CA TYR A 10 14.38 7.28 -1.27
C TYR A 10 14.00 6.50 -0.01
N ILE A 11 14.86 6.52 1.01
CA ILE A 11 14.69 5.76 2.25
C ILE A 11 14.45 6.74 3.39
N ALA A 12 13.30 6.62 4.04
CA ALA A 12 13.00 7.41 5.22
C ALA A 12 13.69 6.81 6.47
N PRO A 13 14.29 7.63 7.36
CA PRO A 13 14.88 7.14 8.61
C PRO A 13 13.80 6.73 9.63
N LYS A 14 14.09 5.77 10.53
CA LYS A 14 13.13 5.31 11.56
C LYS A 14 12.54 6.49 12.37
N GLY A 15 11.25 6.42 12.69
CA GLY A 15 10.54 7.50 13.39
C GLY A 15 10.22 8.70 12.48
N SER A 16 10.30 8.51 11.17
CA SER A 16 9.89 9.52 10.20
C SER A 16 8.39 9.74 10.26
N PHE A 17 7.98 11.01 10.35
CA PHE A 17 6.61 11.42 10.13
C PHE A 17 6.56 12.51 9.05
N PHE A 18 5.53 12.45 8.22
CA PHE A 18 5.29 13.40 7.15
C PHE A 18 3.96 14.06 7.39
N ASP A 19 3.98 15.32 7.82
CA ASP A 19 2.78 16.11 8.08
C ASP A 19 2.16 16.69 6.79
N GLY A 20 2.91 16.68 5.68
CA GLY A 20 2.51 17.23 4.40
C GLY A 20 2.36 16.19 3.29
N ASN A 21 2.11 16.69 2.08
CA ASN A 21 2.09 15.89 0.86
C ASN A 21 3.51 15.44 0.50
N VAL A 22 3.67 14.17 0.13
CA VAL A 22 4.93 13.54 -0.24
C VAL A 22 4.86 13.19 -1.71
N LYS A 23 5.76 13.76 -2.52
CA LYS A 23 5.94 13.39 -3.94
C LYS A 23 7.35 12.84 -4.14
N ILE A 24 7.46 11.62 -4.64
CA ILE A 24 8.71 10.91 -4.91
C ILE A 24 8.68 10.43 -6.35
N ASP A 25 9.69 10.80 -7.15
CA ASP A 25 9.76 10.45 -8.57
C ASP A 25 10.41 9.08 -8.83
N GLY A 26 10.78 8.36 -7.77
CA GLY A 26 11.40 7.04 -7.84
C GLY A 26 10.80 6.06 -6.84
N ASN A 27 11.63 5.17 -6.30
CA ASN A 27 11.22 4.22 -5.27
C ASN A 27 11.23 4.89 -3.89
N PHE A 28 10.29 4.53 -3.04
CA PHE A 28 10.22 5.05 -1.67
C PHE A 28 10.07 3.91 -0.68
N ILE A 29 10.98 3.84 0.29
CA ILE A 29 10.99 2.84 1.33
C ILE A 29 10.79 3.54 2.67
N THR A 30 9.69 3.22 3.35
CA THR A 30 9.44 3.71 4.70
C THR A 30 9.86 2.67 5.73
N PRO A 31 10.39 3.14 6.87
CA PRO A 31 10.61 2.28 8.02
C PRO A 31 9.28 1.86 8.64
N PRO A 32 9.31 0.88 9.56
CA PRO A 32 8.16 0.60 10.41
C PRO A 32 7.69 1.84 11.18
N GLU A 33 6.40 1.86 11.52
CA GLU A 33 5.77 2.91 12.35
C GLU A 33 5.89 4.32 11.76
N THR A 34 5.84 4.43 10.43
CA THR A 34 5.87 5.73 9.73
C THR A 34 4.48 6.34 9.69
N HIS A 35 4.35 7.61 10.06
CA HIS A 35 3.07 8.33 10.03
C HIS A 35 3.07 9.40 8.94
N ILE A 36 2.15 9.29 7.98
CA ILE A 36 1.97 10.22 6.87
C ILE A 36 0.57 10.79 6.96
N TRP A 37 0.44 12.08 7.24
CA TRP A 37 -0.86 12.76 7.39
C TRP A 37 -1.40 13.23 6.05
N GLY A 38 -0.52 13.66 5.15
CA GLY A 38 -0.88 14.15 3.82
C GLY A 38 -1.05 13.06 2.76
N ASN A 39 -1.06 13.50 1.51
CA ASN A 39 -1.16 12.62 0.34
C ASN A 39 0.22 12.15 -0.11
N MET A 40 0.27 10.99 -0.74
CA MET A 40 1.51 10.35 -1.16
C MET A 40 1.46 9.97 -2.62
N VAL A 41 2.43 10.45 -3.40
CA VAL A 41 2.57 10.13 -4.82
C VAL A 41 3.98 9.64 -5.07
N VAL A 42 4.11 8.38 -5.48
CA VAL A 42 5.38 7.71 -5.75
C VAL A 42 5.35 7.23 -7.19
N ALA A 43 6.25 7.71 -8.04
CA ALA A 43 6.26 7.31 -9.46
C ALA A 43 6.78 5.87 -9.66
N GLY A 44 7.54 5.33 -8.70
CA GLY A 44 8.04 3.96 -8.73
C GLY A 44 7.42 3.06 -7.66
N ARG A 45 8.26 2.24 -7.04
CA ARG A 45 7.86 1.27 -6.02
C ARG A 45 7.78 1.89 -4.64
N LEU A 46 6.63 1.75 -3.98
CA LEU A 46 6.40 2.16 -2.60
C LEU A 46 6.44 0.94 -1.66
N GLU A 47 7.35 0.95 -0.69
CA GLU A 47 7.38 -0.04 0.38
C GLU A 47 7.04 0.64 1.70
N LEU A 48 5.84 0.35 2.22
CA LEU A 48 5.42 0.80 3.53
C LEU A 48 5.86 -0.21 4.58
N GLY A 49 6.71 0.23 5.52
CA GLY A 49 7.07 -0.55 6.69
C GLY A 49 5.85 -0.90 7.55
N PRO A 50 5.94 -1.97 8.36
CA PRO A 50 4.81 -2.43 9.17
C PRO A 50 4.39 -1.41 10.24
N GLY A 51 3.11 -1.39 10.59
CA GLY A 51 2.53 -0.41 11.52
C GLY A 51 2.48 1.03 11.00
N SER A 52 2.84 1.27 9.74
CA SER A 52 2.77 2.61 9.15
C SER A 52 1.33 3.05 8.94
N THR A 53 1.07 4.35 9.07
CA THR A 53 -0.26 4.94 8.87
C THR A 53 -0.22 6.04 7.83
N VAL A 54 -1.14 5.99 6.86
CA VAL A 54 -1.35 7.05 5.86
C VAL A 54 -2.77 7.61 6.01
N GLY A 55 -2.86 8.92 6.22
CA GLY A 55 -4.11 9.66 6.35
C GLY A 55 -4.73 10.04 5.01
N GLY A 56 -3.92 10.44 4.03
CA GLY A 56 -4.36 10.85 2.70
C GLY A 56 -4.48 9.71 1.69
N PHE A 57 -4.59 10.09 0.41
CA PHE A 57 -4.53 9.13 -0.70
C PHE A 57 -3.09 8.71 -1.01
N VAL A 58 -2.93 7.53 -1.59
CA VAL A 58 -1.65 7.00 -2.03
C VAL A 58 -1.73 6.63 -3.50
N GLU A 59 -0.82 7.17 -4.30
CA GLU A 59 -0.62 6.84 -5.70
C GLU A 59 0.79 6.27 -5.87
N ALA A 60 0.89 5.04 -6.38
CA ALA A 60 2.17 4.38 -6.65
C ALA A 60 2.11 3.58 -7.94
N ASP A 61 3.25 3.28 -8.55
CA ASP A 61 3.26 2.34 -9.68
C ASP A 61 3.09 0.90 -9.16
N SER A 62 3.90 0.53 -8.17
CA SER A 62 3.77 -0.70 -7.41
C SER A 62 3.88 -0.42 -5.91
N ILE A 63 3.13 -1.16 -5.08
CA ILE A 63 3.14 -0.96 -3.63
C ILE A 63 3.24 -2.27 -2.86
N VAL A 64 4.04 -2.26 -1.79
CA VAL A 64 4.05 -3.29 -0.75
C VAL A 64 3.67 -2.65 0.57
N VAL A 65 2.53 -3.06 1.12
CA VAL A 65 2.01 -2.60 2.40
C VAL A 65 2.42 -3.61 3.46
N GLY A 66 3.25 -3.18 4.42
CA GLY A 66 3.68 -4.00 5.55
C GLY A 66 2.53 -4.43 6.46
N HIS A 67 2.79 -5.39 7.36
CA HIS A 67 1.78 -5.89 8.28
C HIS A 67 1.29 -4.79 9.24
N ASP A 68 0.03 -4.87 9.67
CA ASP A 68 -0.62 -3.89 10.57
C ASP A 68 -0.64 -2.43 10.07
N ALA A 69 -0.29 -2.19 8.81
CA ALA A 69 -0.33 -0.84 8.23
C ALA A 69 -1.77 -0.38 8.01
N ARG A 70 -1.99 0.94 8.09
CA ARG A 70 -3.31 1.57 7.95
C ARG A 70 -3.30 2.64 6.87
N ILE A 71 -4.17 2.52 5.88
CA ILE A 71 -4.39 3.55 4.86
C ILE A 71 -5.84 3.99 4.93
N LYS A 72 -6.05 5.23 5.40
CA LYS A 72 -7.39 5.82 5.55
C LYS A 72 -7.96 6.34 4.24
N GLY A 73 -7.10 6.79 3.33
CA GLY A 73 -7.51 7.27 2.01
C GLY A 73 -7.58 6.16 0.95
N PRO A 74 -7.91 6.54 -0.30
CA PRO A 74 -7.88 5.63 -1.43
C PRO A 74 -6.44 5.32 -1.84
N LEU A 75 -6.15 4.04 -2.06
CA LEU A 75 -4.90 3.55 -2.64
C LEU A 75 -5.09 3.30 -4.14
N ARG A 76 -4.26 3.91 -4.96
CA ARG A 76 -4.23 3.77 -6.42
C ARG A 76 -2.86 3.26 -6.84
N VAL A 77 -2.88 2.19 -7.62
CA VAL A 77 -1.69 1.46 -8.04
C VAL A 77 -1.81 1.22 -9.54
N LEU A 78 -0.76 1.51 -10.31
CA LEU A 78 -0.80 1.30 -11.76
C LEU A 78 -0.59 -0.17 -12.11
N GLU A 79 0.39 -0.81 -11.48
CA GLU A 79 0.74 -2.21 -11.70
C GLU A 79 0.27 -3.10 -10.54
N THR A 80 1.16 -3.40 -9.59
CA THR A 80 0.91 -4.47 -8.61
C THR A 80 0.82 -3.97 -7.18
N ALA A 81 -0.18 -4.45 -6.45
CA ALA A 81 -0.40 -4.12 -5.05
C ALA A 81 -0.26 -5.37 -4.19
N THR A 82 0.71 -5.37 -3.27
CA THR A 82 0.88 -6.44 -2.28
C THR A 82 0.53 -5.91 -0.90
N ILE A 83 -0.45 -6.53 -0.26
CA ILE A 83 -0.91 -6.14 1.07
C ILE A 83 -0.63 -7.27 2.04
N CYS A 84 0.21 -7.00 3.04
CA CYS A 84 0.59 -7.96 4.08
C CYS A 84 -0.44 -8.09 5.20
N ASP A 85 -0.19 -9.05 6.10
CA ASP A 85 -1.14 -9.53 7.09
C ASP A 85 -1.66 -8.40 8.01
N ASN A 86 -2.93 -8.47 8.41
CA ASN A 86 -3.60 -7.49 9.30
C ASN A 86 -3.63 -6.03 8.80
N ALA A 87 -3.23 -5.73 7.57
CA ALA A 87 -3.32 -4.37 7.05
C ALA A 87 -4.78 -3.93 6.89
N CYS A 88 -5.03 -2.65 7.16
CA CYS A 88 -6.36 -2.03 7.10
C CYS A 88 -6.38 -0.91 6.05
N LEU A 89 -7.13 -1.09 4.97
CA LEU A 89 -7.24 -0.13 3.87
C LEU A 89 -8.69 0.28 3.65
N HIS A 90 -8.93 1.54 3.27
CA HIS A 90 -10.27 1.99 2.93
C HIS A 90 -10.70 1.52 1.54
N SER A 91 -9.94 1.88 0.51
CA SER A 91 -10.17 1.41 -0.85
C SER A 91 -8.86 1.20 -1.60
N VAL A 92 -8.85 0.23 -2.51
CA VAL A 92 -7.70 -0.15 -3.32
C VAL A 92 -8.13 -0.22 -4.77
N LYS A 93 -7.42 0.46 -5.65
CA LYS A 93 -7.55 0.35 -7.10
C LYS A 93 -6.18 0.02 -7.67
N ALA A 94 -6.05 -1.13 -8.32
CA ALA A 94 -4.83 -1.54 -9.00
C ALA A 94 -5.11 -1.81 -10.48
N GLY A 95 -4.26 -1.33 -11.38
CA GLY A 95 -4.34 -1.68 -12.81
C GLY A 95 -3.83 -3.09 -13.12
N GLY A 96 -3.11 -3.72 -12.19
CA GLY A 96 -2.62 -5.08 -12.30
C GLY A 96 -3.04 -5.95 -11.11
N ASN A 97 -2.17 -6.89 -10.75
CA ASN A 97 -2.48 -7.92 -9.76
C ASN A 97 -2.50 -7.38 -8.33
N VAL A 98 -3.48 -7.83 -7.54
CA VAL A 98 -3.60 -7.48 -6.12
C VAL A 98 -3.43 -8.73 -5.28
N THR A 99 -2.46 -8.72 -4.37
CA THR A 99 -2.25 -9.79 -3.40
C THR A 99 -2.70 -9.34 -2.01
N LEU A 100 -3.66 -10.04 -1.43
CA LEU A 100 -4.21 -9.81 -0.09
C LEU A 100 -3.80 -10.98 0.81
N ARG A 101 -3.02 -10.69 1.86
CA ARG A 101 -2.61 -11.68 2.86
C ARG A 101 -3.67 -11.90 3.95
N PRO A 102 -3.55 -12.96 4.77
CA PRO A 102 -4.51 -13.26 5.84
C PRO A 102 -4.67 -12.10 6.83
N GLY A 103 -5.90 -11.86 7.29
CA GLY A 103 -6.23 -10.83 8.27
C GLY A 103 -6.38 -9.42 7.69
N VAL A 104 -6.14 -9.23 6.39
CA VAL A 104 -6.34 -7.94 5.72
C VAL A 104 -7.81 -7.52 5.80
N ARG A 105 -8.03 -6.25 6.10
CA ARG A 105 -9.34 -5.60 6.05
C ARG A 105 -9.30 -4.49 5.03
N VAL A 106 -10.13 -4.60 4.01
CA VAL A 106 -10.22 -3.62 2.94
C VAL A 106 -11.70 -3.29 2.68
N GLY A 107 -12.04 -2.04 2.38
CA GLY A 107 -13.41 -1.71 1.97
C GLY A 107 -13.68 -2.21 0.56
N ALA A 108 -13.36 -1.38 -0.44
CA ALA A 108 -13.52 -1.72 -1.85
C ALA A 108 -12.16 -2.02 -2.51
N VAL A 109 -12.04 -3.16 -3.19
CA VAL A 109 -10.89 -3.53 -4.03
C VAL A 109 -11.32 -3.57 -5.48
N ASN A 110 -10.59 -2.86 -6.33
CA ASN A 110 -10.73 -2.89 -7.78
C ASN A 110 -9.37 -3.29 -8.37
N SER A 111 -9.37 -4.33 -9.19
CA SER A 111 -8.20 -4.82 -9.93
C SER A 111 -8.62 -5.06 -11.37
N ASP A 112 -7.87 -4.54 -12.33
CA ASP A 112 -8.10 -4.82 -13.75
C ASP A 112 -7.64 -6.25 -14.15
N GLU A 113 -6.82 -6.89 -13.30
CA GLU A 113 -6.25 -8.23 -13.51
C GLU A 113 -6.72 -9.24 -12.44
N THR A 114 -5.79 -9.96 -11.79
CA THR A 114 -6.12 -11.02 -10.83
C THR A 114 -5.94 -10.56 -9.39
N ILE A 115 -6.94 -10.82 -8.56
CA ILE A 115 -6.88 -10.67 -7.10
C ILE A 115 -6.53 -12.03 -6.49
N PHE A 116 -5.41 -12.09 -5.79
CA PHE A 116 -4.97 -13.23 -5.01
C PHE A 116 -5.32 -12.99 -3.54
N VAL A 117 -6.24 -13.78 -3.01
CA VAL A 117 -6.67 -13.71 -1.62
C VAL A 117 -6.10 -14.90 -0.88
N TYR A 118 -5.27 -14.67 0.13
CA TYR A 118 -4.69 -15.72 0.97
C TYR A 118 -5.35 -15.69 2.34
N GLY A 119 -5.91 -16.82 2.78
CA GLY A 119 -6.56 -16.96 4.07
C GLY A 119 -7.82 -16.10 4.24
N LYS A 120 -8.05 -15.64 5.48
CA LYS A 120 -9.26 -14.88 5.84
C LYS A 120 -9.06 -13.39 5.60
N VAL A 121 -9.66 -12.86 4.54
CA VAL A 121 -9.66 -11.43 4.22
C VAL A 121 -11.08 -10.88 4.37
N THR A 122 -11.20 -9.71 5.00
CA THR A 122 -12.48 -8.99 5.08
C THR A 122 -12.48 -7.91 4.02
N SER A 123 -13.33 -8.07 3.01
CA SER A 123 -13.55 -7.09 1.96
C SER A 123 -15.04 -6.78 1.82
N GLU A 124 -15.44 -5.51 1.69
CA GLU A 124 -16.83 -5.16 1.39
C GLU A 124 -17.15 -5.42 -0.08
N GLN A 125 -16.24 -5.04 -0.99
CA GLN A 125 -16.38 -5.23 -2.42
C GLN A 125 -15.06 -5.69 -3.04
N LEU A 126 -15.14 -6.70 -3.92
CA LEU A 126 -14.02 -7.20 -4.70
C LEU A 126 -14.43 -7.19 -6.17
N PHE A 127 -13.82 -6.31 -6.95
CA PHE A 127 -13.94 -6.26 -8.40
C PHE A 127 -12.59 -6.61 -9.00
N GLY A 128 -12.47 -7.81 -9.55
CA GLY A 128 -11.28 -8.29 -10.23
C GLY A 128 -11.69 -8.98 -11.51
N ARG A 129 -10.86 -8.93 -12.55
CA ARG A 129 -11.06 -9.77 -13.75
C ARG A 129 -11.04 -11.26 -13.37
N ALA A 130 -10.16 -11.64 -12.44
CA ALA A 130 -10.16 -12.95 -11.82
C ALA A 130 -9.91 -12.83 -10.31
N VAL A 131 -10.52 -13.71 -9.51
CA VAL A 131 -10.26 -13.77 -8.07
C VAL A 131 -9.86 -15.20 -7.72
N LYS A 132 -8.65 -15.36 -7.17
CA LYS A 132 -8.11 -16.64 -6.71
C LYS A 132 -8.00 -16.61 -5.19
N VAL A 133 -8.80 -17.45 -4.53
CA VAL A 133 -8.82 -17.56 -3.08
C VAL A 133 -8.07 -18.83 -2.67
N TYR A 134 -7.01 -18.65 -1.89
CA TYR A 134 -6.20 -19.71 -1.28
C TYR A 134 -6.54 -19.74 0.21
N GLY A 135 -7.65 -20.40 0.54
CA GLY A 135 -8.02 -20.72 1.91
C GLY A 135 -7.32 -22.01 2.36
N VAL A 136 -6.76 -21.99 3.57
CA VAL A 136 -6.32 -23.19 4.31
C VAL A 136 -7.43 -23.58 5.27
#